data_AF-A0A7S3X4S6-F1
#
_entry.id   AF-A0A7S3X4S6-F1
#
_cell.length_a   1.000
_cell.length_b   1.000
_cell.length_c   1.000
_cell.angle_alpha   90.00
_cell.angle_beta   90.00
_cell.angle_gamma   90.00
#
_symmetry.space_group_name_H-M   'P 1'
#
loop_
_entity.id
_entity.type
_entity.pdbx_description
1 polymer ?
#
loop_
_entity_poly.entity_id
_entity_poly.type
_entity_poly.pdbx_seq_one_letter_code
_entity_poly.pdbx_strand_id
1 'polypeptide(L)'
;MAYTRPLLKLYRDIRVAHRSLPAAHRKLGDAYVRQEFRQHRAAAPEFLSEFQRQWRDYLTQLRRQASRGDVLGRSLSEEEIAALSDEQRHSLANALDDREDHNSATPPK
;
A
#
# COMPACT_ATOMS: atom_id res chain seq x y z
N MET A 1 18.69 -4.76 -20.63
CA MET A 1 17.39 -5.15 -20.04
C MET A 1 16.56 -3.91 -19.72
N ALA A 2 15.63 -3.51 -20.58
CA ALA A 2 14.86 -2.26 -20.44
C ALA A 2 13.49 -2.53 -19.78
N TYR A 3 13.04 -1.61 -18.92
CA TYR A 3 11.63 -1.63 -18.51
C TYR A 3 10.74 -1.44 -19.73
N THR A 4 9.60 -2.15 -19.76
CA THR A 4 8.58 -1.84 -20.76
C THR A 4 8.04 -0.42 -20.50
N ARG A 5 7.73 0.32 -21.57
CA ARG A 5 7.17 1.69 -21.47
C ARG A 5 5.95 1.77 -20.53
N PRO A 6 5.03 0.78 -20.49
CA PRO A 6 3.91 0.77 -19.55
C PRO A 6 4.34 0.73 -18.08
N LEU A 7 5.35 -0.07 -17.71
CA LEU A 7 5.85 -0.17 -16.34
C LEU A 7 6.52 1.13 -15.88
N LEU A 8 7.28 1.79 -16.74
CA LEU A 8 7.88 3.10 -16.43
C LEU A 8 6.81 4.17 -16.20
N LYS A 9 5.74 4.15 -17.02
CA LYS A 9 4.62 5.06 -16.83
C LYS A 9 3.92 4.80 -15.50
N LEU A 10 3.64 3.54 -15.16
CA LEU A 10 3.01 3.14 -13.90
C LEU A 10 3.85 3.57 -12.69
N TYR A 11 5.16 3.30 -12.72
CA TYR A 11 6.10 3.72 -11.67
C TYR A 11 6.07 5.24 -11.44
N ARG A 12 6.15 6.02 -12.53
CA ARG A 12 6.10 7.48 -12.44
C ARG A 12 4.75 7.96 -11.88
N ASP A 13 3.66 7.42 -12.37
CA ASP A 13 2.32 7.84 -11.98
C ASP A 13 2.04 7.54 -10.49
N ILE A 14 2.54 6.41 -9.96
CA ILE A 14 2.52 6.11 -8.52
C ILE A 14 3.32 7.13 -7.71
N ARG A 15 4.54 7.46 -8.14
CA ARG A 15 5.36 8.46 -7.45
C ARG A 15 4.75 9.86 -7.47
N VAL A 16 4.01 10.20 -8.51
CA VAL A 16 3.25 11.45 -8.56
C VAL A 16 2.10 11.40 -7.55
N ALA A 17 1.36 10.29 -7.49
CA ALA A 17 0.28 10.11 -6.51
C ALA A 17 0.80 10.16 -5.06
N HIS A 18 1.99 9.63 -4.75
CA HIS A 18 2.57 9.73 -3.41
C HIS A 18 2.80 11.17 -2.91
N ARG A 19 2.82 12.16 -3.80
CA ARG A 19 3.01 13.56 -3.40
C ARG A 19 1.84 14.11 -2.57
N SER A 20 0.65 13.51 -2.68
CA SER A 20 -0.50 13.84 -1.84
C SER A 20 -0.49 13.13 -0.49
N LEU A 21 0.45 12.22 -0.24
CA LEU A 21 0.57 11.53 1.04
C LEU A 21 1.33 12.39 2.07
N PRO A 22 1.04 12.22 3.37
CA PRO A 22 1.86 12.79 4.44
C PRO A 22 3.33 12.39 4.31
N ALA A 23 4.24 13.26 4.74
CA ALA A 23 5.68 13.14 4.45
C ALA A 23 6.28 11.77 4.86
N ALA A 24 5.89 11.24 6.01
CA ALA A 24 6.35 9.92 6.49
C ALA A 24 5.88 8.78 5.56
N HIS A 25 4.59 8.76 5.21
CA HIS A 25 3.99 7.78 4.31
C HIS A 25 4.60 7.87 2.90
N ARG A 26 4.80 9.08 2.39
CA ARG A 26 5.47 9.30 1.09
C ARG A 26 6.88 8.72 1.09
N LYS A 27 7.69 9.00 2.12
CA LYS A 27 9.08 8.52 2.22
C LYS A 27 9.13 6.99 2.22
N LEU A 28 8.27 6.36 3.01
CA LEU A 28 8.17 4.90 3.09
C LEU A 28 7.70 4.30 1.76
N GLY A 29 6.62 4.83 1.18
CA GLY A 29 6.09 4.38 -0.11
C GLY A 29 7.08 4.53 -1.25
N ASP A 30 7.79 5.67 -1.35
CA ASP A 30 8.78 5.90 -2.41
C ASP A 30 9.95 4.90 -2.35
N ALA A 31 10.40 4.53 -1.14
CA ALA A 31 11.44 3.53 -0.96
C ALA A 31 10.95 2.14 -1.37
N TYR A 32 9.74 1.78 -0.93
CA TYR A 32 9.13 0.48 -1.22
C TYR A 32 8.88 0.29 -2.72
N VAL A 33 8.20 1.24 -3.38
CA VAL A 33 7.90 1.17 -4.83
C VAL A 33 9.18 1.05 -5.65
N ARG A 34 10.26 1.74 -5.25
CA ARG A 34 11.56 1.62 -5.92
C ARG A 34 12.13 0.21 -5.80
N GLN A 35 12.05 -0.40 -4.61
CA GLN A 35 12.54 -1.75 -4.37
C GLN A 35 11.74 -2.77 -5.17
N GLU A 36 10.41 -2.72 -5.10
CA GLU A 36 9.51 -3.66 -5.76
C GLU A 36 9.67 -3.65 -7.27
N PHE A 37 9.66 -2.47 -7.89
CA PHE A 37 9.86 -2.35 -9.34
C PHE A 37 11.26 -2.80 -9.77
N ARG A 38 12.28 -2.67 -8.90
CA ARG A 38 13.63 -3.16 -9.18
C ARG A 38 13.68 -4.69 -9.14
N GLN A 39 13.07 -5.30 -8.14
CA GLN A 39 13.01 -6.77 -8.00
C GLN A 39 12.22 -7.40 -9.15
N HIS A 40 11.10 -6.78 -9.55
CA HIS A 40 10.25 -7.29 -10.63
C HIS A 40 10.76 -6.99 -12.04
N ARG A 41 11.93 -6.33 -12.19
CA ARG A 41 12.55 -6.07 -13.50
C ARG A 41 12.97 -7.37 -14.21
N ALA A 42 13.27 -8.43 -13.45
CA ALA A 42 13.71 -9.73 -13.95
C ALA A 42 12.71 -10.86 -13.65
N ALA A 43 11.50 -10.52 -13.20
CA ALA A 43 10.47 -11.51 -12.94
C ALA A 43 10.01 -12.19 -14.24
N ALA A 44 9.58 -13.46 -14.13
CA ALA A 44 9.07 -14.19 -15.27
C ALA A 44 7.81 -13.50 -15.85
N PRO A 45 7.59 -13.56 -17.18
CA PRO A 45 6.47 -12.89 -17.83
C PRO A 45 5.10 -13.21 -17.23
N GLU A 46 4.90 -14.44 -16.75
CA GLU A 46 3.67 -14.87 -16.08
C GLU A 46 3.30 -13.98 -14.86
N PHE A 47 4.28 -13.58 -14.05
CA PHE A 47 4.06 -12.76 -12.86
C PHE A 47 3.94 -11.26 -13.18
N LEU A 48 4.44 -10.81 -14.35
CA LEU A 48 4.39 -9.40 -14.73
C LEU A 48 2.96 -8.90 -14.99
N SER A 49 2.07 -9.77 -15.47
CA SER A 49 0.68 -9.41 -15.76
C SER A 49 -0.10 -9.11 -14.48
N GLU A 50 0.02 -10.01 -13.50
CA GLU A 50 -0.52 -9.89 -12.15
C GLU A 50 0.04 -8.66 -11.45
N PHE A 51 1.38 -8.52 -11.44
CA PHE A 51 2.07 -7.35 -10.88
C PHE A 51 1.50 -6.04 -11.45
N GLN A 52 1.42 -5.92 -12.78
CA GLN A 52 0.87 -4.72 -13.40
C GLN A 52 -0.59 -4.45 -13.04
N ARG A 53 -1.42 -5.49 -12.84
CA ARG A 53 -2.80 -5.32 -12.39
C ARG A 53 -2.84 -4.75 -10.98
N GLN A 54 -2.19 -5.41 -10.02
CA GLN A 54 -2.19 -5.00 -8.61
C GLN A 54 -1.65 -3.57 -8.43
N TRP A 55 -0.58 -3.20 -9.12
CA TRP A 55 -0.02 -1.86 -9.04
C TRP A 55 -0.89 -0.77 -9.70
N ARG A 56 -1.72 -1.12 -10.70
CA ARG A 56 -2.73 -0.22 -11.24
C ARG A 56 -3.89 -0.01 -10.28
N ASP A 57 -4.30 -1.06 -9.58
CA ASP A 57 -5.35 -0.99 -8.56
C ASP A 57 -4.89 -0.13 -7.38
N TYR A 58 -3.65 -0.32 -6.92
CA TYR A 58 -3.01 0.52 -5.91
C TYR A 58 -2.97 2.00 -6.32
N LEU A 59 -2.54 2.32 -7.54
CA LEU A 59 -2.54 3.69 -8.06
C LEU A 59 -3.95 4.30 -8.07
N THR A 60 -4.96 3.51 -8.46
CA THR A 60 -6.36 3.94 -8.48
C THR A 60 -6.85 4.27 -7.08
N GLN A 61 -6.52 3.43 -6.10
CA GLN A 61 -6.84 3.66 -4.69
C GLN A 61 -6.16 4.92 -4.16
N LEU A 62 -4.86 5.11 -4.40
CA LEU A 62 -4.12 6.30 -3.99
C LEU A 62 -4.77 7.58 -4.52
N ARG A 63 -5.13 7.60 -5.81
CA ARG A 63 -5.78 8.75 -6.44
C ARG A 63 -7.16 9.03 -5.86
N ARG A 64 -7.95 7.99 -5.58
CA ARG A 64 -9.27 8.13 -4.94
C ARG A 64 -9.17 8.71 -3.54
N GLN A 65 -8.20 8.25 -2.75
CA GLN A 65 -7.98 8.74 -1.38
C GLN A 65 -7.49 10.19 -1.39
N ALA A 66 -6.57 10.53 -2.31
CA ALA A 66 -6.09 11.88 -2.48
C ALA A 66 -7.19 12.87 -2.89
N SER A 67 -8.15 12.46 -3.73
CA SER A 67 -9.21 13.35 -4.20
C SER A 67 -10.33 13.55 -3.18
N ARG A 68 -10.63 12.54 -2.35
CA ARG A 68 -11.68 12.60 -1.32
C ARG A 68 -11.20 13.16 0.02
N GLY A 69 -9.89 13.26 0.23
CA GLY A 69 -9.34 13.49 1.57
C GLY A 69 -9.64 12.33 2.53
N ASP A 70 -9.90 11.14 1.98
CA ASP A 70 -10.25 9.94 2.74
C ASP A 70 -9.07 9.47 3.58
N VAL A 71 -9.39 8.68 4.62
CA VAL A 71 -8.38 7.98 5.42
C VAL A 71 -7.50 7.11 4.50
N LEU A 72 -6.19 7.14 4.74
CA LEU A 72 -5.23 6.34 3.99
C LEU A 72 -5.46 4.85 4.24
N GLY A 73 -5.37 4.04 3.18
CA GLY A 73 -5.62 2.60 3.26
C GLY A 73 -7.11 2.23 3.17
N ARG A 74 -7.43 0.94 3.28
CA ARG A 74 -8.80 0.43 3.23
C ARG A 74 -8.98 -0.65 4.27
N SER A 75 -10.22 -0.88 4.67
CA SER A 75 -10.58 -2.06 5.43
C SER A 75 -10.28 -3.33 4.62
N LEU A 76 -9.83 -4.36 5.33
CA LEU A 76 -9.70 -5.71 4.80
C LEU A 76 -11.10 -6.29 4.58
N SER A 77 -11.30 -7.02 3.49
CA SER A 77 -12.53 -7.80 3.32
C SER A 77 -12.50 -9.07 4.17
N GLU A 78 -13.66 -9.69 4.38
CA GLU A 78 -13.75 -10.98 5.08
C GLU A 78 -12.91 -12.07 4.41
N GLU A 79 -12.88 -12.09 3.07
CA GLU A 79 -12.05 -13.02 2.29
C GLU A 79 -10.56 -12.81 2.55
N GLU A 80 -10.11 -11.56 2.65
CA GLU A 80 -8.71 -11.23 2.92
C GLU A 80 -8.30 -11.61 4.34
N ILE A 81 -9.18 -11.38 5.32
CA ILE A 81 -8.98 -11.81 6.70
C ILE A 81 -8.92 -13.34 6.78
N ALA A 82 -9.77 -14.04 6.03
CA ALA A 82 -9.77 -15.49 5.96
C ALA A 82 -8.49 -16.03 5.29
N ALA A 83 -7.90 -15.30 4.35
CA ALA A 83 -6.64 -15.67 3.69
C ALA A 83 -5.38 -15.45 4.55
N LEU A 84 -5.48 -14.74 5.68
CA LEU A 84 -4.36 -14.54 6.60
C LEU A 84 -4.01 -15.86 7.31
N SER A 85 -2.70 -16.07 7.53
CA SER A 85 -2.22 -17.13 8.43
C SER A 85 -2.57 -16.85 9.89
N ASP A 86 -2.53 -17.87 10.74
CA ASP A 86 -2.82 -17.70 12.18
C ASP A 86 -1.90 -16.67 12.85
N GLU A 87 -0.62 -16.63 12.45
CA GLU A 87 0.35 -15.64 12.93
C GLU A 87 -0.01 -14.21 12.47
N GLN A 88 -0.44 -14.05 11.21
CA GLN A 88 -0.86 -12.76 10.67
C GLN A 88 -2.15 -12.27 11.35
N ARG A 89 -3.08 -13.17 11.67
CA ARG A 89 -4.29 -12.85 12.43
C ARG A 89 -3.96 -12.43 13.86
N HIS A 90 -3.03 -13.12 14.51
CA HIS A 90 -2.58 -12.75 15.85
C HIS A 90 -1.89 -11.37 15.87
N SER A 91 -1.02 -11.11 14.89
CA SER A 91 -0.38 -9.80 14.72
C SER A 91 -1.38 -8.68 14.47
N LEU A 92 -2.41 -8.97 13.65
CA LEU A 92 -3.49 -8.03 13.39
C LEU A 92 -4.31 -7.75 14.66
N ALA A 93 -4.63 -8.77 15.45
CA ALA A 93 -5.38 -8.62 16.70
C ALA A 93 -4.61 -7.74 17.70
N ASN A 94 -3.32 -8.01 17.91
CA ASN A 94 -2.49 -7.20 18.80
C ASN A 94 -2.41 -5.73 18.35
N ALA A 95 -2.26 -5.49 17.04
CA ALA A 95 -2.22 -4.14 16.48
C ALA A 95 -3.56 -3.39 16.56
N LEU A 96 -4.68 -4.09 16.73
CA LEU A 96 -6.00 -3.50 16.98
C LEU A 96 -6.20 -3.21 18.47
N ASP A 97 -5.75 -4.11 19.35
CA ASP A 97 -5.81 -3.94 20.80
C ASP A 97 -5.00 -2.71 21.27
N ASP A 98 -3.76 -2.56 20.76
CA ASP A 98 -2.89 -1.39 21.02
C ASP A 98 -3.53 -0.03 20.67
N ARG A 99 -4.53 -0.03 19.76
CA ARG A 99 -5.22 1.20 19.34
C ARG A 99 -6.32 1.61 20.31
N GLU A 100 -6.94 0.67 21.02
CA GLU A 100 -7.99 0.96 22.00
C GLU A 100 -7.40 1.63 23.25
N ASP A 101 -6.18 1.24 23.64
CA ASP A 101 -5.46 1.83 24.78
C ASP A 101 -5.13 3.31 24.58
N HIS A 102 -4.76 3.72 23.36
CA HIS A 102 -4.40 5.12 23.07
C HIS A 102 -5.62 6.06 22.95
N ASN A 103 -6.82 5.54 22.73
CA ASN A 103 -8.06 6.34 22.68
C ASN A 103 -8.67 6.58 24.08
N SER A 104 -8.14 5.93 25.11
CA SER A 104 -8.60 6.02 26.51
C SER A 104 -7.96 7.16 27.31
N ALA A 105 -6.93 7.82 26.78
CA ALA A 105 -6.27 8.96 27.43
C ALA A 105 -7.03 10.28 27.16
N THR A 106 -8.10 10.53 27.93
CA THR A 106 -8.70 11.88 28.03
C THR A 106 -7.69 12.81 28.71
N PRO A 107 -7.42 14.03 28.19
CA PRO A 107 -6.48 14.94 28.85
C PRO A 107 -7.04 15.40 30.22
N PRO A 108 -6.22 15.48 31.28
CA PRO A 108 -6.65 16.05 32.54
C PRO A 108 -6.99 17.55 32.37
N LYS A 109 -8.06 17.96 33.06
CA LYS A 109 -8.61 19.32 33.11
C LYS A 109 -7.58 20.42 33.36
#